data_AF-A0A0F5R3D7-F1
#
_entry.id   AF-A0A0F5R3D7-F1
#
_cell.length_a   1.000
_cell.length_b   1.000
_cell.length_c   1.000
_cell.angle_alpha   90.00
_cell.angle_beta   90.00
_cell.angle_gamma   90.00
#
_symmetry.space_group_name_H-M   'P 1'
#
loop_
_entity.id
_entity.type
_entity.pdbx_description
1 polymer ?
#
loop_
_entity_poly.entity_id
_entity_poly.type
_entity_poly.pdbx_seq_one_letter_code
_entity_poly.pdbx_strand_id
1 'polypeptide(L)'
;MSSKFQAYLLDLVVAVYQTYIERKGDKEIIKEAPGRVVRGTIPAVASKFEDEFGIFLYKLLGDENDYSILIDYPIRLKGDGRITPDVVVIKDGTIQLILELKNDLGYEKGDWREKLKNRIERLKKVNIVTYSEYNSDSRTKTDKTLYVPNDVPYGTVILCQKNGRKRVLDIINDCKEANCQGDKVPYFILMKDKDTHANDILFEEEMNDYMERVVSTDVTSDWIRLEFFLSKHLKYSLE
;
A
#
# COMPACT_ATOMS: atom_id res chain seq x y z
N MET A 1 15.33 10.55 -7.85
CA MET A 1 14.14 10.69 -7.01
C MET A 1 13.88 12.15 -6.77
N SER A 2 12.65 12.62 -6.97
CA SER A 2 12.27 13.97 -6.56
C SER A 2 12.30 14.08 -5.04
N SER A 3 12.78 15.23 -4.54
CA SER A 3 12.79 15.53 -3.11
C SER A 3 11.38 15.49 -2.51
N LYS A 4 10.38 15.93 -3.28
CA LYS A 4 8.96 15.92 -2.88
C LYS A 4 8.41 14.50 -2.73
N PHE A 5 8.70 13.63 -3.68
CA PHE A 5 8.32 12.21 -3.61
C PHE A 5 8.92 11.54 -2.36
N GLN A 6 10.22 11.75 -2.15
CA GLN A 6 10.93 11.22 -1.00
C GLN A 6 10.34 11.73 0.33
N ALA A 7 10.04 13.02 0.42
CA ALA A 7 9.45 13.62 1.61
C ALA A 7 8.07 13.02 1.92
N TYR A 8 7.17 12.92 0.93
CA TYR A 8 5.85 12.35 1.14
C TYR A 8 5.89 10.86 1.48
N LEU A 9 6.82 10.11 0.90
CA LEU A 9 6.98 8.70 1.23
C LEU A 9 7.56 8.51 2.63
N LEU A 10 8.47 9.40 3.06
CA LEU A 10 8.97 9.41 4.44
C LEU A 10 7.86 9.74 5.44
N ASP A 11 7.03 10.77 5.16
CA ASP A 11 5.87 11.12 5.98
C ASP A 11 4.95 9.91 6.18
N LEU A 12 4.65 9.18 5.10
CA LEU A 12 3.85 7.96 5.15
C LEU A 12 4.48 6.91 6.07
N VAL A 13 5.77 6.62 5.88
CA VAL A 13 6.45 5.58 6.67
C VAL A 13 6.47 5.97 8.15
N VAL A 14 6.78 7.23 8.46
CA VAL A 14 6.76 7.78 9.82
C VAL A 14 5.37 7.65 10.44
N ALA A 15 4.31 8.07 9.75
CA ALA A 15 2.95 7.99 10.26
C ALA A 15 2.50 6.55 10.59
N VAL A 16 2.88 5.60 9.74
CA VAL A 16 2.60 4.17 9.98
C VAL A 16 3.38 3.67 11.20
N TYR A 17 4.67 4.02 11.33
CA TYR A 17 5.51 3.59 12.46
C TYR A 17 5.05 4.22 13.78
N GLN A 18 4.69 5.50 13.80
CA GLN A 18 4.07 6.16 14.95
C GLN A 18 2.81 5.42 15.39
N THR A 19 1.97 4.99 14.45
CA THR A 19 0.78 4.19 14.79
C THR A 19 1.16 2.84 15.43
N TYR A 20 2.25 2.19 15.00
CA TYR A 20 2.73 0.98 15.69
C TYR A 20 3.16 1.27 17.13
N ILE A 21 3.80 2.41 17.39
CA ILE A 21 4.24 2.82 18.73
C ILE A 21 3.04 3.15 19.62
N GLU A 22 2.15 4.04 19.17
CA GLU A 22 0.96 4.48 19.92
C GLU A 22 0.12 3.29 20.38
N ARG A 23 -0.07 2.32 19.48
CA ARG A 23 -0.90 1.15 19.75
C ARG A 23 -0.27 0.13 20.69
N LYS A 24 1.04 0.19 20.94
CA LYS A 24 1.64 -0.59 22.01
C LYS A 24 1.11 -0.18 23.37
N GLY A 25 0.69 1.08 23.53
CA GLY A 25 -0.06 1.57 24.68
C GLY A 25 -1.41 0.86 24.88
N ASP A 26 -2.05 0.38 23.80
CA ASP A 26 -3.32 -0.37 23.89
C ASP A 26 -3.17 -1.76 24.53
N LYS A 27 -1.93 -2.22 24.77
CA LYS A 27 -1.70 -3.45 25.55
C LYS A 27 -2.10 -3.26 27.01
N GLU A 28 -2.04 -2.05 27.52
CA GLU A 28 -2.44 -1.74 28.88
C GLU A 28 -3.95 -1.62 28.95
N ILE A 29 -4.62 -2.64 29.51
CA ILE A 29 -6.09 -2.64 29.62
C ILE A 29 -6.55 -1.68 30.73
N ILE A 30 -5.74 -1.53 31.78
CA ILE A 30 -5.98 -0.62 32.91
C ILE A 30 -4.74 0.23 33.07
N LYS A 31 -4.82 1.51 32.71
CA LYS A 31 -3.68 2.45 32.71
C LYS A 31 -3.14 2.70 34.12
N GLU A 32 -4.00 2.59 35.13
CA GLU A 32 -3.66 2.81 36.54
C GLU A 32 -3.06 1.56 37.21
N ALA A 33 -3.08 0.40 36.53
CA ALA A 33 -2.51 -0.86 37.01
C ALA A 33 -1.75 -1.60 35.89
N PRO A 34 -0.72 -0.96 35.29
CA PRO A 34 0.02 -1.53 34.18
C PRO A 34 0.64 -2.88 34.59
N GLY A 35 0.53 -3.87 33.70
CA GLY A 35 1.12 -5.20 33.89
C GLY A 35 0.28 -6.24 34.65
N ARG A 36 -0.84 -5.89 35.31
CA ARG A 36 -1.74 -6.89 35.94
C ARG A 36 -2.65 -7.59 34.93
N VAL A 37 -3.11 -6.86 33.91
CA VAL A 37 -3.90 -7.40 32.81
C VAL A 37 -3.44 -6.70 31.53
N VAL A 38 -2.83 -7.47 30.63
CA VAL A 38 -2.34 -6.96 29.34
C VAL A 38 -3.02 -7.68 28.19
N ARG A 39 -3.26 -6.95 27.11
CA ARG A 39 -3.74 -7.54 25.87
C ARG A 39 -2.59 -8.21 25.14
N GLY A 40 -2.72 -9.50 24.85
CA GLY A 40 -1.71 -10.26 24.11
C GLY A 40 -1.55 -9.82 22.65
N THR A 41 -2.67 -9.47 21.99
CA THR A 41 -2.70 -9.11 20.57
C THR A 41 -3.41 -7.78 20.35
N ILE A 42 -2.77 -6.86 19.63
CA ILE A 42 -3.34 -5.58 19.21
C ILE A 42 -3.98 -5.79 17.81
N PRO A 43 -5.12 -5.15 17.47
CA PRO A 43 -5.69 -5.26 16.12
C PRO A 43 -4.69 -4.81 15.03
N ALA A 44 -4.87 -5.26 13.80
CA ALA A 44 -3.91 -5.04 12.72
C ALA A 44 -3.74 -3.54 12.38
N VAL A 45 -2.52 -3.14 11.97
CA VAL A 45 -2.17 -1.78 11.47
C VAL A 45 -2.32 -1.68 9.94
N ALA A 46 -2.74 -2.77 9.27
CA ALA A 46 -2.86 -2.84 7.80
C ALA A 46 -3.71 -1.71 7.22
N SER A 47 -4.89 -1.44 7.80
CA SER A 47 -5.75 -0.35 7.34
C SER A 47 -5.09 1.02 7.43
N LYS A 48 -4.23 1.25 8.44
CA LYS A 48 -3.49 2.51 8.55
C LYS A 48 -2.46 2.66 7.44
N PHE A 49 -1.78 1.59 7.07
CA PHE A 49 -0.86 1.63 5.94
C PHE A 49 -1.60 1.96 4.63
N GLU A 50 -2.79 1.38 4.44
CA GLU A 50 -3.65 1.68 3.28
C GLU A 50 -4.10 3.15 3.26
N ASP A 51 -4.59 3.67 4.39
CA ASP A 51 -5.02 5.06 4.54
C ASP A 51 -3.86 6.04 4.27
N GLU A 52 -2.69 5.83 4.89
CA GLU A 52 -1.52 6.69 4.70
C GLU A 52 -0.97 6.61 3.27
N PHE A 53 -1.08 5.44 2.62
CA PHE A 53 -0.73 5.31 1.20
C PHE A 53 -1.71 6.08 0.30
N GLY A 54 -3.00 6.09 0.64
CA GLY A 54 -3.99 6.93 -0.02
C GLY A 54 -3.66 8.43 0.11
N ILE A 55 -3.28 8.88 1.30
CA ILE A 55 -2.87 10.28 1.56
C ILE A 55 -1.59 10.62 0.77
N PHE A 56 -0.62 9.72 0.76
CA PHE A 56 0.60 9.87 -0.04
C PHE A 56 0.27 10.07 -1.53
N LEU A 57 -0.59 9.22 -2.11
CA LEU A 57 -1.01 9.36 -3.50
C LEU A 57 -1.78 10.66 -3.73
N TYR A 58 -2.67 11.06 -2.81
CA TYR A 58 -3.41 12.31 -2.91
C TYR A 58 -2.46 13.52 -2.99
N LYS A 59 -1.49 13.62 -2.06
CA LYS A 59 -0.46 14.66 -2.06
C LYS A 59 0.40 14.64 -3.33
N LEU A 60 0.75 13.44 -3.81
CA LEU A 60 1.61 13.27 -4.97
C LEU A 60 0.89 13.68 -6.27
N LEU A 61 -0.37 13.29 -6.42
CA LEU A 61 -1.13 13.51 -7.65
C LEU A 61 -1.62 14.96 -7.77
N GLY A 62 -1.81 15.67 -6.66
CA GLY A 62 -2.24 17.07 -6.69
C GLY A 62 -3.70 17.25 -7.13
N ASP A 63 -4.34 18.32 -6.64
CA ASP A 63 -5.75 18.61 -6.91
C ASP A 63 -5.98 18.94 -8.39
N GLU A 64 -4.96 19.45 -9.10
CA GLU A 64 -5.06 19.87 -10.49
C GLU A 64 -5.19 18.71 -11.50
N ASN A 65 -4.91 17.47 -11.09
CA ASN A 65 -4.89 16.32 -11.98
C ASN A 65 -6.18 15.48 -11.97
N ASP A 66 -7.19 15.88 -11.19
CA ASP A 66 -8.55 15.29 -11.14
C ASP A 66 -8.55 13.76 -10.98
N TYR A 67 -7.70 13.26 -10.09
CA TYR A 67 -7.68 11.85 -9.72
C TYR A 67 -8.60 11.61 -8.52
N SER A 68 -9.34 10.50 -8.55
CA SER A 68 -10.02 9.93 -7.39
C SER A 68 -9.27 8.69 -6.91
N ILE A 69 -9.15 8.54 -5.59
CA ILE A 69 -8.44 7.42 -4.96
C ILE A 69 -9.44 6.68 -4.06
N LEU A 70 -9.64 5.39 -4.33
CA LEU A 70 -10.46 4.51 -3.52
C LEU A 70 -9.55 3.60 -2.68
N ILE A 71 -9.77 3.57 -1.37
CA ILE A 71 -9.03 2.74 -0.41
C ILE A 71 -9.96 1.66 0.15
N ASP A 72 -9.54 0.39 0.09
CA ASP A 72 -10.29 -0.81 0.54
C ASP A 72 -11.77 -0.83 0.06
N TYR A 73 -12.00 -0.36 -1.17
CA TYR A 73 -13.35 -0.13 -1.66
C TYR A 73 -13.88 -1.33 -2.45
N PRO A 74 -15.04 -1.91 -2.09
CA PRO A 74 -15.59 -3.04 -2.83
C PRO A 74 -16.04 -2.62 -4.24
N ILE A 75 -15.43 -3.23 -5.25
CA ILE A 75 -15.76 -3.10 -6.67
C ILE A 75 -16.60 -4.31 -7.09
N ARG A 76 -17.80 -4.06 -7.59
CA ARG A 76 -18.73 -5.08 -8.08
C ARG A 76 -18.47 -5.35 -9.57
N LEU A 77 -18.28 -6.63 -9.89
CA LEU A 77 -18.13 -7.11 -11.26
C LEU A 77 -19.49 -7.66 -11.70
N LYS A 78 -19.97 -7.24 -12.87
CA LYS A 78 -21.28 -7.69 -13.39
C LYS A 78 -21.27 -9.22 -13.57
N GLY A 79 -22.05 -9.91 -12.74
CA GLY A 79 -22.18 -11.38 -12.78
C GLY A 79 -21.02 -12.18 -12.16
N ASP A 80 -19.97 -11.53 -11.66
CA ASP A 80 -18.76 -12.18 -11.11
C ASP A 80 -18.43 -11.75 -9.67
N GLY A 81 -19.45 -11.26 -8.94
CA GLY A 81 -19.33 -10.90 -7.52
C GLY A 81 -18.62 -9.58 -7.28
N ARG A 82 -17.67 -9.55 -6.34
CA ARG A 82 -16.90 -8.35 -6.00
C ARG A 82 -15.42 -8.65 -5.80
N ILE A 83 -14.59 -7.66 -6.05
CA ILE A 83 -13.20 -7.59 -5.62
C ILE A 83 -13.04 -6.40 -4.68
N THR A 84 -12.06 -6.46 -3.80
CA THR A 84 -11.69 -5.32 -2.95
C THR A 84 -10.18 -5.17 -3.06
N PRO A 85 -9.69 -4.36 -3.99
CA PRO A 85 -8.28 -3.98 -4.03
C PRO A 85 -8.00 -2.99 -2.91
N ASP A 86 -6.77 -2.99 -2.42
CA ASP A 86 -6.38 -2.11 -1.31
C ASP A 86 -6.37 -0.64 -1.76
N VAL A 87 -5.92 -0.36 -2.98
CA VAL A 87 -5.97 0.97 -3.60
C VAL A 87 -6.39 0.90 -5.06
N VAL A 88 -7.28 1.80 -5.48
CA VAL A 88 -7.66 2.01 -6.88
C VAL A 88 -7.58 3.50 -7.21
N VAL A 89 -6.80 3.84 -8.24
CA VAL A 89 -6.69 5.20 -8.77
C VAL A 89 -7.56 5.34 -10.00
N ILE A 90 -8.39 6.36 -10.03
CA ILE A 90 -9.41 6.61 -11.08
C ILE A 90 -9.19 8.01 -11.64
N LYS A 91 -9.38 8.14 -12.95
CA LYS A 91 -9.44 9.43 -13.65
C LYS A 91 -10.46 9.34 -14.77
N ASP A 92 -11.30 10.37 -14.91
CA ASP A 92 -12.33 10.44 -15.95
C ASP A 92 -13.23 9.18 -16.01
N GLY A 93 -13.59 8.65 -14.83
CA GLY A 93 -14.39 7.42 -14.72
C GLY A 93 -13.69 6.13 -15.17
N THR A 94 -12.37 6.16 -15.38
CA THR A 94 -11.57 5.03 -15.82
C THR A 94 -10.56 4.62 -14.76
N ILE A 95 -10.43 3.32 -14.49
CA ILE A 95 -9.37 2.79 -13.61
C ILE A 95 -8.01 3.00 -14.28
N GLN A 96 -7.11 3.71 -13.59
CA GLN A 96 -5.77 4.05 -14.06
C GLN A 96 -4.71 3.14 -13.45
N LEU A 97 -4.88 2.73 -12.18
CA LEU A 97 -3.91 1.92 -11.46
C LEU A 97 -4.59 1.15 -10.32
N ILE A 98 -4.11 -0.06 -10.04
CA ILE A 98 -4.47 -0.83 -8.85
C ILE A 98 -3.22 -1.16 -8.04
N LEU A 99 -3.26 -0.95 -6.73
CA LEU A 99 -2.18 -1.38 -5.85
C LEU A 99 -2.73 -2.30 -4.76
N GLU A 100 -1.97 -3.34 -4.45
CA GLU A 100 -2.15 -4.13 -3.24
C GLU A 100 -1.06 -3.74 -2.25
N LEU A 101 -1.41 -3.63 -0.98
CA LEU A 101 -0.56 -3.17 0.09
C LEU A 101 -0.37 -4.31 1.10
N LYS A 102 0.87 -4.49 1.55
CA LYS A 102 1.24 -5.52 2.53
C LYS A 102 2.15 -4.92 3.58
N ASN A 103 1.84 -5.10 4.85
CA ASN A 103 2.78 -4.71 5.91
C ASN A 103 4.08 -5.53 5.79
N ASP A 104 3.93 -6.84 5.59
CA ASP A 104 5.00 -7.78 5.35
C ASP A 104 4.47 -9.00 4.60
N LEU A 105 5.34 -9.95 4.25
CA LEU A 105 4.95 -11.19 3.56
C LEU A 105 4.98 -12.41 4.48
N GLY A 106 5.06 -12.26 5.80
CA GLY A 106 5.23 -13.35 6.75
C GLY A 106 4.01 -14.30 6.77
N TYR A 107 2.81 -13.72 6.71
CA TYR A 107 1.54 -14.43 6.80
C TYR A 107 0.95 -14.86 5.45
N GLU A 108 1.56 -14.47 4.34
CA GLU A 108 1.01 -14.74 3.01
C GLU A 108 1.10 -16.24 2.66
N LYS A 109 0.01 -16.76 2.07
CA LYS A 109 -0.05 -18.14 1.57
C LYS A 109 0.80 -18.28 0.32
N GLY A 110 1.37 -19.45 0.04
CA GLY A 110 2.26 -19.65 -1.12
C GLY A 110 1.66 -19.25 -2.48
N ASP A 111 0.34 -19.27 -2.62
CA ASP A 111 -0.41 -18.96 -3.83
C ASP A 111 -0.89 -17.50 -3.94
N TRP A 112 -0.45 -16.61 -3.05
CA TRP A 112 -0.96 -15.22 -2.98
C TRP A 112 -0.75 -14.44 -4.30
N ARG A 113 0.40 -14.62 -4.95
CA ARG A 113 0.71 -13.96 -6.25
C ARG A 113 -0.22 -14.41 -7.35
N GLU A 114 -0.52 -15.70 -7.39
CA GLU A 114 -1.45 -16.28 -8.36
C GLU A 114 -2.88 -15.80 -8.11
N LYS A 115 -3.30 -15.69 -6.84
CA LYS A 115 -4.60 -15.11 -6.48
C LYS A 115 -4.72 -13.66 -6.91
N LEU A 116 -3.68 -12.85 -6.70
CA LEU A 116 -3.65 -11.47 -7.18
C LEU A 116 -3.77 -11.42 -8.70
N LYS A 117 -2.94 -12.18 -9.42
CA LYS A 117 -3.01 -12.26 -10.88
C LYS A 117 -4.41 -12.65 -11.35
N ASN A 118 -5.00 -13.70 -10.78
CA ASN A 118 -6.35 -14.15 -11.14
C ASN A 118 -7.42 -13.10 -10.84
N ARG A 119 -7.29 -12.32 -9.75
CA ARG A 119 -8.18 -11.20 -9.44
C ARG A 119 -8.11 -10.11 -10.50
N ILE A 120 -6.91 -9.73 -10.92
CA ILE A 120 -6.71 -8.71 -11.97
C ILE A 120 -7.20 -9.22 -13.33
N GLU A 121 -6.91 -10.48 -13.69
CA GLU A 121 -7.41 -11.07 -14.94
C GLU A 121 -8.93 -11.14 -15.00
N ARG A 122 -9.61 -11.38 -13.85
CA ARG A 122 -11.08 -11.29 -13.77
C ARG A 122 -11.57 -9.87 -14.00
N LEU A 123 -10.89 -8.88 -13.42
CA LEU A 123 -11.21 -7.48 -13.63
C LEU A 123 -11.03 -7.08 -15.11
N LYS A 124 -9.93 -7.47 -15.75
CA LYS A 124 -9.65 -7.19 -17.18
C LYS A 124 -10.68 -7.79 -18.14
N LYS A 125 -11.37 -8.88 -17.73
CA LYS A 125 -12.46 -9.48 -18.53
C LYS A 125 -13.76 -8.68 -18.47
N VAL A 126 -13.91 -7.77 -17.51
CA VAL A 126 -15.11 -6.95 -17.36
C VAL A 126 -14.78 -5.51 -17.71
N ASN A 127 -15.23 -5.04 -18.87
CA ASN A 127 -14.97 -3.66 -19.33
C ASN A 127 -15.61 -2.59 -18.43
N ILE A 128 -16.58 -2.98 -17.59
CA ILE A 128 -17.35 -2.08 -16.74
C ILE A 128 -17.54 -2.72 -15.36
N VAL A 129 -17.28 -1.94 -14.31
CA VAL A 129 -17.53 -2.30 -12.92
C VAL A 129 -18.28 -1.19 -12.20
N THR A 130 -18.82 -1.48 -11.01
CA THR A 130 -19.47 -0.47 -10.19
C THR A 130 -18.96 -0.45 -8.76
N TYR A 131 -18.98 0.71 -8.11
CA TYR A 131 -18.74 0.85 -6.67
C TYR A 131 -19.81 1.76 -6.08
N SER A 132 -20.10 1.59 -4.78
CA SER A 132 -21.14 2.37 -4.10
C SER A 132 -20.51 3.50 -3.29
N GLU A 133 -20.46 4.70 -3.86
CA GLU A 133 -19.93 5.89 -3.20
C GLU A 133 -20.83 6.31 -2.05
N TYR A 134 -20.26 6.48 -0.85
CA TYR A 134 -20.98 6.97 0.32
C TYR A 134 -20.88 8.49 0.43
N ASN A 135 -22.03 9.16 0.48
CA ASN A 135 -22.10 10.58 0.80
C ASN A 135 -22.41 10.74 2.29
N SER A 136 -21.50 11.38 3.03
CA SER A 136 -21.61 11.59 4.49
C SER A 136 -22.76 12.51 4.87
N ASP A 137 -23.04 13.52 4.05
CA ASP A 137 -24.02 14.58 4.35
C ASP A 137 -25.45 14.04 4.21
N SER A 138 -25.71 13.34 3.10
CA SER A 138 -27.01 12.72 2.85
C SER A 138 -27.15 11.33 3.48
N ARG A 139 -26.06 10.74 3.96
CA ARG A 139 -25.98 9.34 4.44
C ARG A 139 -26.49 8.32 3.42
N THR A 140 -26.38 8.63 2.13
CA THR A 140 -26.81 7.74 1.04
C THR A 140 -25.62 7.12 0.33
N LYS A 141 -25.88 6.00 -0.36
CA LYS A 141 -24.93 5.37 -1.27
C LYS A 141 -25.40 5.54 -2.70
N THR A 142 -24.52 5.97 -3.59
CA THR A 142 -24.80 6.09 -5.02
C THR A 142 -23.89 5.14 -5.79
N ASP A 143 -24.48 4.30 -6.63
CA ASP A 143 -23.68 3.41 -7.48
C ASP A 143 -23.05 4.23 -8.61
N LYS A 144 -21.73 4.19 -8.68
CA LYS A 144 -20.91 4.80 -9.71
C LYS A 144 -20.39 3.70 -10.64
N THR A 145 -20.26 4.03 -11.92
CA THR A 145 -19.75 3.12 -12.95
C THR A 145 -18.33 3.50 -13.30
N LEU A 146 -17.45 2.52 -13.43
CA LEU A 146 -16.07 2.70 -13.86
C LEU A 146 -15.77 1.86 -15.10
N TYR A 147 -15.00 2.43 -16.01
CA TYR A 147 -14.41 1.71 -17.13
C TYR A 147 -13.11 1.02 -16.70
N VAL A 148 -12.94 -0.23 -17.15
CA VAL A 148 -11.73 -1.02 -16.93
C VAL A 148 -10.99 -1.16 -18.26
N PRO A 149 -9.79 -0.59 -18.41
CA PRO A 149 -9.00 -0.81 -19.61
C PRO A 149 -8.50 -2.26 -19.71
N ASN A 150 -8.27 -2.74 -20.93
CA ASN A 150 -7.75 -4.09 -21.17
C ASN A 150 -6.37 -4.32 -20.52
N ASP A 151 -5.61 -3.24 -20.30
CA ASP A 151 -4.30 -3.29 -19.65
C ASP A 151 -4.23 -2.34 -18.44
N VAL A 152 -5.03 -2.62 -17.41
CA VAL A 152 -4.87 -1.97 -16.11
C VAL A 152 -3.49 -2.30 -15.54
N PRO A 153 -2.62 -1.30 -15.30
CA PRO A 153 -1.39 -1.53 -14.55
C PRO A 153 -1.74 -1.84 -13.10
N TYR A 154 -0.99 -2.75 -12.50
CA TYR A 154 -1.16 -3.09 -11.09
C TYR A 154 0.20 -3.36 -10.46
N GLY A 155 0.30 -3.18 -9.14
CA GLY A 155 1.52 -3.44 -8.39
C GLY A 155 1.27 -3.85 -6.95
N THR A 156 2.32 -4.24 -6.24
CA THR A 156 2.25 -4.54 -4.81
C THR A 156 3.30 -3.74 -4.06
N VAL A 157 2.87 -2.98 -3.05
CA VAL A 157 3.75 -2.23 -2.16
C VAL A 157 3.81 -2.95 -0.82
N ILE A 158 5.03 -3.18 -0.35
CA ILE A 158 5.33 -3.91 0.88
C ILE A 158 6.01 -2.93 1.83
N LEU A 159 5.47 -2.74 3.03
CA LEU A 159 6.04 -1.83 4.01
C LEU A 159 7.41 -2.32 4.50
N CYS A 160 7.52 -3.56 4.97
CA CYS A 160 8.72 -4.10 5.63
C CYS A 160 9.18 -5.47 5.06
N GLN A 161 10.51 -5.67 4.99
CA GLN A 161 11.10 -6.93 4.49
C GLN A 161 11.25 -8.04 5.54
N LYS A 162 11.55 -7.73 6.81
CA LYS A 162 11.94 -8.70 7.85
C LYS A 162 11.08 -9.97 7.88
N ASN A 163 9.77 -9.82 8.02
CA ASN A 163 8.82 -10.94 8.08
C ASN A 163 8.43 -11.36 6.65
N GLY A 164 9.03 -12.44 6.15
CA GLY A 164 8.83 -12.87 4.75
C GLY A 164 10.04 -12.66 3.85
N ARG A 165 11.23 -12.40 4.43
CA ARG A 165 12.51 -12.28 3.72
C ARG A 165 12.72 -13.31 2.61
N LYS A 166 12.41 -14.60 2.84
CA LYS A 166 12.55 -15.64 1.80
C LYS A 166 11.66 -15.33 0.59
N ARG A 167 10.38 -15.02 0.81
CA ARG A 167 9.43 -14.67 -0.26
C ARG A 167 9.84 -13.38 -0.98
N VAL A 168 10.33 -12.38 -0.24
CA VAL A 168 10.92 -11.17 -0.81
C VAL A 168 12.10 -11.50 -1.73
N LEU A 169 13.00 -12.38 -1.29
CA LEU A 169 14.15 -12.82 -2.09
C LEU A 169 13.71 -13.59 -3.33
N ASP A 170 12.72 -14.49 -3.20
CA ASP A 170 12.15 -15.23 -4.33
C ASP A 170 11.60 -14.26 -5.39
N ILE A 171 10.87 -13.21 -4.96
CA ILE A 171 10.38 -12.15 -5.87
C ILE A 171 11.53 -11.41 -6.56
N ILE A 172 12.57 -11.03 -5.81
CA ILE A 172 13.73 -10.31 -6.36
C ILE A 172 14.47 -11.19 -7.37
N ASN A 173 14.63 -12.47 -7.08
CA ASN A 173 15.30 -13.43 -7.95
C ASN A 173 14.49 -13.71 -9.22
N ASP A 174 13.18 -13.97 -9.08
CA ASP A 174 12.25 -14.13 -10.21
C ASP A 174 12.34 -12.93 -11.16
N CYS A 175 12.41 -11.71 -10.61
CA CYS A 175 12.56 -10.48 -11.40
C CYS A 175 13.89 -10.41 -12.16
N LYS A 176 15.00 -10.84 -11.54
CA LYS A 176 16.32 -10.87 -12.19
C LYS A 176 16.37 -11.91 -13.30
N GLU A 177 15.86 -13.10 -13.04
CA GLU A 177 15.86 -14.23 -13.99
C GLU A 177 14.96 -13.97 -15.19
N ALA A 178 13.78 -13.39 -14.97
CA ALA A 178 12.84 -13.05 -16.04
C ALA A 178 13.21 -11.78 -16.82
N ASN A 179 14.37 -11.15 -16.50
CA ASN A 179 14.80 -9.87 -17.02
C ASN A 179 13.65 -8.84 -16.98
N CYS A 180 12.94 -8.81 -15.84
CA CYS A 180 11.75 -7.98 -15.65
C CYS A 180 12.15 -6.51 -15.78
N GLN A 181 12.09 -5.98 -17.00
CA GLN A 181 12.02 -4.56 -17.28
C GLN A 181 10.64 -4.02 -16.88
N GLY A 182 10.32 -4.11 -15.58
CA GLY A 182 9.25 -3.34 -14.95
C GLY A 182 7.88 -4.00 -14.75
N ASP A 183 7.37 -4.84 -15.66
CA ASP A 183 5.90 -4.85 -15.83
C ASP A 183 5.13 -6.15 -15.55
N LYS A 184 5.75 -7.30 -15.20
CA LYS A 184 4.95 -8.55 -15.05
C LYS A 184 4.07 -8.60 -13.80
N VAL A 185 4.58 -8.11 -12.66
CA VAL A 185 3.87 -7.57 -11.47
C VAL A 185 4.94 -6.79 -10.69
N PRO A 186 4.93 -5.47 -10.68
CA PRO A 186 5.93 -4.70 -9.96
C PRO A 186 5.71 -4.77 -8.45
N TYR A 187 6.78 -5.17 -7.74
CA TYR A 187 6.86 -5.17 -6.28
C TYR A 187 7.80 -4.07 -5.80
N PHE A 188 7.38 -3.37 -4.75
CA PHE A 188 8.13 -2.27 -4.13
C PHE A 188 8.19 -2.46 -2.63
N ILE A 189 9.39 -2.50 -2.07
CA ILE A 189 9.59 -2.65 -0.63
C ILE A 189 10.04 -1.30 -0.09
N LEU A 190 9.19 -0.67 0.74
CA LEU A 190 9.47 0.66 1.28
C LEU A 190 10.64 0.59 2.27
N MET A 191 10.63 -0.40 3.16
CA MET A 191 11.70 -0.61 4.15
C MET A 191 12.39 -1.95 3.88
N LYS A 192 13.42 -1.92 3.04
CA LYS A 192 14.32 -3.06 2.76
C LYS A 192 15.30 -3.34 3.90
N ASP A 193 14.78 -3.42 5.12
CA ASP A 193 15.53 -3.87 6.28
C ASP A 193 15.11 -5.32 6.63
N LYS A 194 16.10 -6.21 6.67
CA LYS A 194 15.92 -7.63 6.98
C LYS A 194 15.87 -7.92 8.49
N ASP A 195 16.34 -6.98 9.31
CA ASP A 195 16.58 -7.12 10.74
C ASP A 195 15.58 -6.31 11.56
N THR A 196 14.99 -5.25 10.97
CA THR A 196 13.99 -4.38 11.60
C THR A 196 12.61 -4.48 10.95
N HIS A 197 11.55 -4.59 11.76
CA HIS A 197 10.15 -4.41 11.36
C HIS A 197 9.53 -3.25 12.13
N ALA A 198 8.53 -2.56 11.56
CA ALA A 198 7.85 -1.44 12.22
C ALA A 198 7.36 -1.78 13.65
N ASN A 199 6.79 -2.96 13.81
CA ASN A 199 6.34 -3.49 15.11
C ASN A 199 7.46 -3.75 16.14
N ASP A 200 8.74 -3.75 15.76
CA ASP A 200 9.85 -3.95 16.70
C ASP A 200 10.19 -2.65 17.46
N ILE A 201 9.94 -1.48 16.86
CA ILE A 201 10.30 -0.17 17.41
C ILE A 201 9.33 0.25 18.52
N LEU A 202 9.85 0.47 19.73
CA LEU A 202 9.05 0.69 20.94
C LEU A 202 8.83 2.17 21.24
N PHE A 203 9.78 3.03 20.88
CA PHE A 203 9.77 4.45 21.25
C PHE A 203 9.98 5.36 20.04
N GLU A 204 9.54 6.61 20.16
CA GLU A 204 9.67 7.61 19.10
C GLU A 204 11.14 7.94 18.79
N GLU A 205 12.00 7.99 19.82
CA GLU A 205 13.45 8.20 19.65
C GLU A 205 14.07 7.09 18.78
N GLU A 206 13.73 5.82 19.05
CA GLU A 206 14.20 4.68 18.25
C GLU A 206 13.71 4.74 16.80
N MET A 207 12.49 5.25 16.58
CA MET A 207 11.95 5.48 15.24
C MET A 207 12.74 6.55 14.50
N ASN A 208 13.01 7.69 15.14
CA ASN A 208 13.75 8.79 14.54
C ASN A 208 15.16 8.35 14.14
N ASP A 209 15.88 7.69 15.05
CA ASP A 209 17.21 7.11 14.79
C ASP A 209 17.16 6.10 13.61
N TYR A 210 16.11 5.28 13.56
CA TYR A 210 15.92 4.33 12.47
C TYR A 210 15.68 5.04 11.13
N MET A 211 14.83 6.07 11.08
CA MET A 211 14.54 6.80 9.84
C MET A 211 15.77 7.54 9.32
N GLU A 212 16.55 8.19 10.18
CA GLU A 212 17.80 8.87 9.80
C GLU A 212 18.80 7.90 9.14
N ARG A 213 18.94 6.70 9.72
CA ARG A 213 19.80 5.64 9.17
C ARG A 213 19.27 5.07 7.86
N VAL A 214 17.95 4.88 7.73
CA VAL A 214 17.36 4.28 6.52
C VAL A 214 17.42 5.24 5.34
N VAL A 215 17.13 6.53 5.56
CA VAL A 215 17.19 7.56 4.52
C VAL A 215 18.62 7.76 3.99
N SER A 216 19.64 7.47 4.79
CA SER A 216 21.06 7.59 4.43
C SER A 216 21.67 6.34 3.76
N THR A 217 20.91 5.27 3.50
CA THR A 217 21.42 3.99 2.95
C THR A 217 20.67 3.49 1.69
N ASP A 218 21.18 2.42 1.04
CA ASP A 218 20.61 1.75 -0.17
C ASP A 218 19.17 1.17 -0.01
N VAL A 219 18.59 1.31 1.19
CA VAL A 219 17.26 0.80 1.57
C VAL A 219 16.15 1.42 0.70
N THR A 220 16.37 2.63 0.18
CA THR A 220 15.38 3.41 -0.61
C THR A 220 15.41 3.12 -2.12
N SER A 221 16.20 2.15 -2.59
CA SER A 221 16.28 1.81 -4.03
C SER A 221 14.93 1.47 -4.67
N ASP A 222 13.98 0.92 -3.91
CA ASP A 222 12.62 0.67 -4.41
C ASP A 222 11.73 1.91 -4.42
N TRP A 223 12.10 2.99 -3.72
CA TRP A 223 11.38 4.26 -3.77
C TRP A 223 11.53 4.87 -5.17
N ILE A 224 12.74 4.83 -5.73
CA ILE A 224 13.01 5.26 -7.11
C ILE A 224 12.19 4.42 -8.11
N ARG A 225 12.13 3.09 -7.90
CA ARG A 225 11.36 2.20 -8.77
C ARG A 225 9.86 2.47 -8.66
N LEU A 226 9.35 2.73 -7.46
CA LEU A 226 7.96 3.08 -7.22
C LEU A 226 7.62 4.42 -7.87
N GLU A 227 8.46 5.45 -7.71
CA GLU A 227 8.29 6.75 -8.37
C GLU A 227 8.27 6.59 -9.89
N PHE A 228 9.21 5.84 -10.46
CA PHE A 228 9.24 5.59 -11.89
C PHE A 228 7.97 4.89 -12.37
N PHE A 229 7.54 3.84 -11.66
CA PHE A 229 6.31 3.13 -11.97
C PHE A 229 5.07 4.03 -11.91
N LEU A 230 4.94 4.83 -10.85
CA LEU A 230 3.82 5.76 -10.70
C LEU A 230 3.86 6.81 -11.82
N SER A 231 5.00 7.43 -12.11
CA SER A 231 5.12 8.46 -13.16
C SER A 231 4.85 7.94 -14.58
N LYS A 232 5.09 6.65 -14.82
CA LYS A 232 4.78 5.98 -16.08
C LYS A 232 3.27 5.82 -16.30
N HIS A 233 2.51 5.64 -15.23
CA HIS A 233 1.07 5.30 -15.29
C HIS A 233 0.15 6.44 -14.86
N LEU A 234 0.64 7.38 -14.07
CA LEU A 234 -0.09 8.51 -13.53
C LEU A 234 0.63 9.81 -13.90
N LYS A 235 -0.14 10.82 -14.30
CA LYS A 235 0.40 12.14 -14.63
C LYS A 235 0.44 12.97 -13.34
N TYR A 236 1.64 13.33 -12.90
CA TYR A 236 1.85 14.29 -11.81
C TYR A 236 3.15 15.06 -12.03
N SER A 237 3.22 16.27 -11.46
CA SER A 237 4.43 17.09 -11.50
C SER A 237 5.29 16.85 -10.27
N LEU A 238 6.60 16.70 -10.50
CA LEU A 238 7.62 16.46 -9.47
C LEU A 238 8.48 17.71 -9.21
N GLU A 239 7.98 18.89 -9.58
CA GLU A 239 8.57 20.20 -9.23
C GLU A 239 8.87 20.32 -7.73
#